data_AF-A0AAD0Y070-F1
#
_entry.id   AF-A0AAD0Y070-F1
#
_cell.length_a   1.000
_cell.length_b   1.000
_cell.length_c   1.000
_cell.angle_alpha   90.00
_cell.angle_beta   90.00
_cell.angle_gamma   90.00
#
_symmetry.space_group_name_H-M   'P 1'
#
loop_
_entity.id
_entity.type
_entity.pdbx_description
1 polymer ?
#
loop_
_entity_poly.entity_id
_entity_poly.type
_entity_poly.pdbx_seq_one_letter_code
_entity_poly.pdbx_strand_id
1 'polypeptide(L)'
;MLFIIAWLIAMGTSELLLWSYGYLHLISPVLYISLCIMFIYQRRKIHKNKDLNFYEKKIASMRMGIMFVLSMLVMLAITVNIRFFTLIYTGL
;
A
#
# COMPACT_ATOMS: atom_id res chain seq x y z
N MET A 1 -11.91 2.10 -7.94
CA MET A 1 -11.30 3.36 -8.43
C MET A 1 -10.62 4.09 -7.28
N LEU A 2 -11.34 4.46 -6.22
CA LEU A 2 -10.77 5.15 -5.03
C LEU A 2 -9.52 4.48 -4.43
N PHE A 3 -9.53 3.17 -4.19
CA PHE A 3 -8.35 2.47 -3.63
C PHE A 3 -7.11 2.54 -4.53
N ILE A 4 -7.27 2.57 -5.86
CA ILE A 4 -6.14 2.66 -6.81
C ILE A 4 -5.59 4.09 -6.85
N ILE A 5 -6.47 5.10 -6.74
CA ILE A 5 -6.06 6.50 -6.64
C ILE A 5 -5.30 6.73 -5.33
N ALA A 6 -5.84 6.24 -4.21
CA ALA A 6 -5.16 6.31 -2.91
C ALA A 6 -3.79 5.62 -2.93
N TRP A 7 -3.70 4.48 -3.62
CA TRP A 7 -2.45 3.76 -3.82
C TRP A 7 -1.43 4.57 -4.65
N LEU A 8 -1.84 5.19 -5.76
CA LEU A 8 -0.98 6.07 -6.56
C LEU A 8 -0.42 7.24 -5.74
N ILE A 9 -1.27 7.87 -4.93
CA ILE A 9 -0.87 8.96 -4.05
C ILE A 9 0.13 8.47 -2.99
N ALA A 10 -0.15 7.33 -2.35
CA ALA A 10 0.74 6.76 -1.32
C ALA A 10 2.11 6.34 -1.87
N MET A 11 2.13 5.79 -3.09
CA MET A 11 3.35 5.42 -3.79
C MET A 11 4.17 6.66 -4.17
N GLY A 12 3.55 7.64 -4.85
CA GLY A 12 4.26 8.85 -5.26
C GLY A 12 4.76 9.70 -4.09
N THR A 13 3.99 9.79 -3.00
CA THR A 13 4.45 10.47 -1.77
C THR A 13 5.62 9.74 -1.14
N SER A 14 5.61 8.41 -1.08
CA SER A 14 6.72 7.62 -0.54
C SER A 14 7.98 7.71 -1.39
N GLU A 15 7.85 7.74 -2.72
CA GLU A 15 8.97 7.99 -3.65
C GLU A 15 9.59 9.37 -3.41
N LEU A 16 8.78 10.43 -3.37
CA LEU A 16 9.26 11.79 -3.10
C LEU A 16 9.97 11.90 -1.73
N LEU A 17 9.44 11.22 -0.72
CA LEU A 17 10.05 11.16 0.62
C LEU A 17 11.40 10.42 0.63
N LEU A 18 11.56 9.44 -0.25
CA LEU A 18 12.74 8.58 -0.32
C LEU A 18 13.73 8.97 -1.42
N TRP A 19 13.44 9.99 -2.22
CA TRP A 19 14.23 10.40 -3.38
C TRP A 19 15.69 10.65 -3.07
N SER A 20 15.97 11.26 -1.92
CA SER A 20 17.33 11.53 -1.46
C SER A 20 18.09 10.27 -1.00
N TYR A 21 17.43 9.11 -0.90
CA TYR A 21 17.95 7.93 -0.22
C TYR A 21 18.21 6.73 -1.15
N GLY A 22 18.79 6.99 -2.32
CA GLY A 22 19.40 5.98 -3.20
C GLY A 22 18.56 4.69 -3.38
N TYR A 23 19.05 3.58 -2.82
CA TYR A 23 18.40 2.26 -2.94
C TYR A 23 17.01 2.15 -2.28
N LEU A 24 16.71 2.95 -1.24
CA LEU A 24 15.40 2.92 -0.58
C LEU A 24 14.29 3.43 -1.51
N HIS A 25 14.60 4.37 -2.41
CA HIS A 25 13.67 4.82 -3.43
C HIS A 25 13.30 3.70 -4.41
N LEU A 26 14.18 2.73 -4.67
CA LEU A 26 13.88 1.63 -5.59
C LEU A 26 13.04 0.52 -4.93
N ILE A 27 13.20 0.34 -3.62
CA ILE A 27 12.51 -0.72 -2.86
C ILE A 27 11.04 -0.34 -2.60
N SER A 28 10.76 0.92 -2.27
CA SER A 28 9.40 1.41 -2.00
C SER A 28 8.39 1.13 -3.14
N PRO A 29 8.67 1.49 -4.42
CA PRO A 29 7.81 1.20 -5.58
C PRO A 29 7.49 -0.28 -5.70
N VAL A 30 8.51 -1.14 -5.55
CA VAL A 30 8.36 -2.60 -5.70
C VAL A 30 7.40 -3.16 -4.65
N LEU A 31 7.49 -2.66 -3.41
CA LEU A 31 6.59 -3.06 -2.32
C LEU A 31 5.16 -2.56 -2.56
N TYR A 32 4.99 -1.30 -2.97
CA TYR A 32 3.66 -0.75 -3.30
C TYR A 32 3.00 -1.49 -4.47
N ILE A 33 3.75 -1.81 -5.53
CA ILE A 33 3.26 -2.57 -6.69
C ILE A 33 2.84 -3.98 -6.26
N SER A 34 3.66 -4.65 -5.45
CA SER A 34 3.36 -6.00 -4.94
C SER A 34 2.07 -6.02 -4.11
N LEU A 35 1.88 -5.03 -3.23
CA LEU A 35 0.66 -4.84 -2.46
C LEU A 35 -0.58 -4.64 -3.34
N CYS A 36 -0.45 -3.84 -4.41
CA CYS A 36 -1.55 -3.59 -5.34
C CYS A 36 -1.94 -4.86 -6.11
N ILE A 37 -0.96 -5.61 -6.62
CA ILE A 37 -1.19 -6.87 -7.32
C ILE A 37 -1.88 -7.87 -6.39
N MET A 38 -1.39 -8.02 -5.15
CA MET A 38 -1.99 -8.91 -4.15
C MET A 38 -3.43 -8.51 -3.84
N PHE A 39 -3.72 -7.21 -3.70
CA PHE A 39 -5.07 -6.71 -3.48
C PHE A 39 -6.01 -7.04 -4.65
N ILE A 40 -5.58 -6.79 -5.89
CA ILE A 40 -6.37 -7.10 -7.10
C ILE A 40 -6.61 -8.61 -7.19
N TYR A 41 -5.59 -9.43 -6.93
CA TYR A 41 -5.68 -10.88 -6.93
C TYR A 41 -6.72 -11.39 -5.93
N GLN A 42 -6.61 -10.96 -4.67
CA GLN A 42 -7.55 -11.39 -3.63
C GLN A 42 -8.99 -10.91 -3.91
N ARG A 43 -9.14 -9.68 -4.42
CA ARG A 43 -10.47 -9.17 -4.81
C ARG A 43 -11.10 -10.01 -5.92
N ARG A 44 -10.31 -10.41 -6.93
CA ARG A 44 -10.77 -11.34 -7.98
C ARG A 44 -11.12 -12.71 -7.42
N LYS A 45 -10.34 -13.24 -6.48
CA LYS A 45 -10.59 -14.53 -5.81
C LYS A 45 -11.94 -14.52 -5.08
N ILE A 46 -12.24 -13.48 -4.30
CA ILE A 46 -13.52 -13.34 -3.58
C ILE A 46 -14.69 -13.26 -4.57
N HIS A 47 -14.54 -12.49 -5.65
CA HIS A 47 -15.62 -12.32 -6.62
C HIS A 47 -15.96 -13.63 -7.34
N LYS A 48 -14.93 -14.41 -7.73
CA LYS A 48 -15.07 -15.69 -8.43
C LYS A 48 -15.46 -16.86 -7.51
N ASN A 49 -15.37 -16.72 -6.19
CA ASN A 49 -15.73 -17.80 -5.27
C ASN A 49 -17.24 -18.07 -5.34
N LYS A 50 -17.65 -19.30 -5.66
CA LYS A 50 -19.07 -19.67 -5.76
C LYS A 50 -19.69 -20.02 -4.39
N ASP A 51 -18.85 -20.33 -3.41
CA ASP A 51 -19.30 -20.78 -2.08
C ASP A 51 -19.79 -19.62 -1.21
N LEU A 52 -19.41 -18.38 -1.55
CA LEU A 52 -19.78 -17.18 -0.79
C LEU A 52 -21.06 -16.56 -1.31
N ASN A 53 -21.98 -16.24 -0.40
CA ASN A 53 -23.20 -15.52 -0.72
C ASN A 53 -22.91 -14.04 -1.04
N PHE A 54 -23.86 -13.32 -1.65
CA PHE A 54 -23.67 -11.93 -2.09
C PHE A 54 -23.21 -11.00 -0.94
N TYR A 55 -23.83 -11.11 0.24
CA TYR A 55 -23.49 -10.33 1.42
C TYR A 55 -22.10 -10.68 1.97
N GLU A 56 -21.74 -11.96 1.98
CA GLU A 56 -20.42 -12.41 2.44
C GLU A 56 -19.30 -11.93 1.51
N LYS A 57 -19.54 -11.97 0.18
CA LYS A 57 -18.62 -11.37 -0.80
C LYS A 57 -18.43 -9.88 -0.56
N LYS A 58 -19.51 -9.16 -0.23
CA LYS A 58 -19.46 -7.73 0.07
C LYS A 58 -18.64 -7.44 1.33
N ILE A 59 -18.88 -8.19 2.41
CA ILE A 59 -18.14 -8.06 3.68
C ILE A 59 -16.65 -8.41 3.47
N ALA A 60 -16.36 -9.53 2.82
CA ALA A 60 -14.99 -9.96 2.52
C ALA A 60 -14.25 -8.92 1.66
N SER A 61 -14.91 -8.37 0.64
CA SER A 61 -14.34 -7.30 -0.19
C SER A 61 -14.09 -6.01 0.60
N MET A 62 -14.98 -5.64 1.55
CA MET A 62 -14.76 -4.46 2.41
C MET A 62 -13.60 -4.68 3.37
N ARG A 63 -13.54 -5.84 4.05
CA ARG A 63 -12.44 -6.20 4.96
C ARG A 63 -11.09 -6.19 4.24
N MET A 64 -11.05 -6.69 3.01
CA MET A 64 -9.87 -6.59 2.15
C MET A 64 -9.47 -5.17 1.81
N GLY A 65 -10.43 -4.30 1.50
CA GLY A 65 -10.18 -2.87 1.28
C GLY A 65 -9.58 -2.20 2.51
N ILE A 66 -10.10 -2.51 3.70
CA ILE A 66 -9.58 -1.98 4.97
C ILE A 66 -8.13 -2.47 5.20
N MET A 67 -7.86 -3.76 5.05
CA MET A 67 -6.50 -4.33 5.17
C MET A 67 -5.51 -3.68 4.19
N PHE A 68 -5.96 -3.39 2.97
CA PHE A 68 -5.15 -2.71 1.95
C PHE A 68 -4.81 -1.28 2.35
N VAL A 69 -5.77 -0.52 2.87
CA VAL A 69 -5.51 0.85 3.37
C VAL A 69 -4.59 0.82 4.59
N LEU A 70 -4.82 -0.11 5.51
CA LEU A 70 -4.03 -0.22 6.74
C LEU A 70 -2.57 -0.58 6.44
N SER A 71 -2.32 -1.49 5.49
CA SER A 71 -0.97 -1.82 5.03
C SER A 71 -0.27 -0.64 4.33
N MET A 72 -1.00 0.12 3.50
CA MET A 72 -0.44 1.36 2.90
C MET A 72 -0.08 2.41 3.95
N LEU A 73 -0.90 2.58 4.99
CA LEU A 73 -0.61 3.49 6.10
C LEU A 73 0.62 3.07 6.89
N VAL A 74 0.78 1.77 7.16
CA VAL A 74 1.97 1.23 7.82
C VAL A 74 3.23 1.49 6.99
N MET A 75 3.19 1.22 5.67
CA MET A 75 4.32 1.54 4.78
C MET A 75 4.64 3.03 4.80
N LEU A 76 3.63 3.90 4.70
CA LEU A 76 3.84 5.34 4.72
C LEU A 76 4.44 5.81 6.05
N ALA A 77 3.94 5.29 7.18
CA ALA A 77 4.48 5.59 8.51
C ALA A 77 5.95 5.16 8.63
N ILE A 78 6.32 3.98 8.13
CA ILE A 78 7.71 3.52 8.09
C ILE A 78 8.56 4.47 7.24
N THR A 79 8.10 4.82 6.04
CA THR A 79 8.80 5.75 5.15
C THR A 79 9.03 7.12 5.79
N VAL A 80 8.02 7.67 6.47
CA VAL A 80 8.13 8.94 7.20
C VAL A 80 9.12 8.82 8.36
N ASN A 81 9.08 7.73 9.13
CA ASN A 81 10.02 7.50 10.22
C ASN A 81 11.46 7.36 9.71
N ILE A 82 11.68 6.67 8.59
CA ILE A 82 13.00 6.60 7.94
C ILE A 82 13.47 7.99 7.57
N ARG A 83 12.64 8.80 6.90
CA ARG A 83 13.00 10.17 6.55
C ARG A 83 13.34 11.01 7.78
N PHE A 84 12.53 10.94 8.82
CA PHE A 84 12.72 11.72 10.05
C PHE A 84 13.97 11.31 10.81
N PHE A 85 14.21 10.00 10.95
CA PHE A 85 15.42 9.47 11.57
C PHE A 85 16.65 9.94 10.79
N THR A 86 16.66 9.79 9.47
CA THR A 86 17.80 10.25 8.67
C THR A 86 18.02 11.76 8.80
N LEU A 87 16.96 12.57 8.79
CA LEU A 87 17.06 14.02 8.96
C LEU A 87 17.70 14.41 10.31
N ILE A 88 17.37 13.69 11.38
CA ILE A 88 18.01 13.88 12.71
C ILE A 88 19.49 13.46 12.70
N TYR A 89 19.81 12.30 12.12
CA TYR A 89 21.14 11.70 12.24
C TYR A 89 22.16 12.21 11.21
N THR A 90 21.72 12.62 10.02
CA THR A 90 22.60 13.17 8.97
C THR A 90 22.47 14.68 8.81
N GLY A 91 21.52 15.34 9.49
CA GLY A 91 21.36 16.80 9.44
C GLY A 91 20.92 17.36 8.08
N LEU A 92 20.33 16.51 7.24
CA LEU A 92 20.00 16.74 5.82
C LEU A 92 18.49 16.64 5.60
#